data_AF-A0AAJ0AHR5-F1
#
_entry.id   AF-A0AAJ0AHR5-F1
#
_cell.length_a   1.000
_cell.length_b   1.000
_cell.length_c   1.000
_cell.angle_alpha   90.00
_cell.angle_beta   90.00
_cell.angle_gamma   90.00
#
_symmetry.space_group_name_H-M   'P 1'
#
loop_
_entity.id
_entity.type
_entity.pdbx_description
1 polymer ?
#
loop_
_entity_poly.entity_id
_entity_poly.type
_entity_poly.pdbx_seq_one_letter_code
_entity_poly.pdbx_strand_id
1 'polypeptide(L)'
;MTTTTTESAGPMAPIFRSMDKTIGTHWEETMTEMSRTMMVSLNARLLAQMGLSQDTTDPIAFLDSACGAGPATQELFKAVPREVLEKSEVICADGSPMMVELVERRIREEGWDGAKARVLDAMDSGLAENSLTHIVIGLGLHLIPRPDKTIKDVVRILKPGGVFGCITPHIDHIGWVADVKSAFASFPFHAPFEEKNRAQVHDVGRWYDEHWVQRYLQENGFEDVKTCLESGTVSVRDARHWLDVFGPVVALIVSSEWSSELREEHGLEELRGLIGEHLEGKVHGTESVTEENPVLTLVKKHNLINTPSNFSNATAFNENDQLFLSNLTGKVEELSESYEKAANQQDHSARSGLAIAGWKPGSDPLAQAVQWSSIDFEYANPPKKTSQQSPVFNANTSFQRWADKNNLVHDARGFATYLQEEAKALLEKNIQVKLLLETCKWRTTRVRLRVRLWSSV
;
A
#
# COMPACT_ATOMS: atom_id res chain seq x y z
N MET A 1 20.52 33.83 -35.86
CA MET A 1 20.60 33.46 -34.44
C MET A 1 19.46 32.49 -34.18
N THR A 2 19.75 31.20 -34.26
CA THR A 2 18.83 30.10 -33.95
C THR A 2 18.74 29.98 -32.44
N THR A 3 17.61 30.38 -31.87
CA THR A 3 17.29 30.17 -30.46
C THR A 3 17.07 28.67 -30.23
N THR A 4 18.09 28.00 -29.71
CA THR A 4 17.99 26.69 -29.07
C THR A 4 17.07 26.84 -27.86
N THR A 5 15.80 26.50 -28.02
CA THR A 5 14.92 26.17 -26.90
C THR A 5 15.48 24.94 -26.23
N THR A 6 16.15 25.13 -25.09
CA THR A 6 16.47 24.05 -24.16
C THR A 6 15.15 23.43 -23.72
N GLU A 7 14.79 22.27 -24.28
CA GLU A 7 13.78 21.39 -23.69
C GLU A 7 14.26 21.11 -22.27
N SER A 8 13.57 21.65 -21.26
CA SER A 8 13.81 21.25 -19.89
C SER A 8 13.45 19.78 -19.79
N ALA A 9 14.46 18.91 -19.75
CA ALA A 9 14.31 17.58 -19.21
C ALA A 9 13.79 17.79 -17.77
N GLY A 10 12.49 17.54 -17.56
CA GLY A 10 11.93 17.49 -16.22
C GLY A 10 12.78 16.55 -15.37
N PRO A 11 12.86 16.75 -14.04
CA PRO A 11 13.76 15.97 -13.20
C PRO A 11 13.45 14.48 -13.40
N MET A 12 14.38 13.75 -14.01
CA MET A 12 14.40 12.29 -13.91
C MET A 12 14.38 11.98 -12.42
N ALA A 13 13.46 11.14 -11.93
CA ALA A 13 13.41 10.77 -10.51
C ALA A 13 14.55 9.77 -10.21
N PRO A 14 15.76 10.23 -9.84
CA PRO A 14 16.95 9.37 -9.80
C PRO A 14 16.84 8.37 -8.64
N ILE A 15 15.97 8.68 -7.68
CA ILE A 15 15.69 7.93 -6.46
C ILE A 15 15.14 6.55 -6.78
N PHE A 16 14.25 6.43 -7.77
CA PHE A 16 13.77 5.11 -8.23
C PHE A 16 14.82 4.33 -9.03
N ARG A 17 15.97 4.93 -9.35
CA ARG A 17 17.13 4.28 -9.97
C ARG A 17 18.28 4.05 -8.97
N SER A 18 18.06 4.27 -7.68
CA SER A 18 19.08 4.11 -6.62
C SER A 18 18.50 3.37 -5.42
N MET A 19 17.90 2.20 -5.68
CA MET A 19 17.22 1.39 -4.66
C MET A 19 18.17 0.88 -3.58
N ASP A 20 19.43 0.66 -3.92
CA ASP A 20 20.51 0.35 -2.99
C ASP A 20 20.67 1.41 -1.89
N LYS A 21 20.44 2.68 -2.23
CA LYS A 21 20.54 3.81 -1.28
C LYS A 21 19.26 4.02 -0.50
N THR A 22 18.09 3.81 -1.12
CA THR A 22 16.81 4.07 -0.46
C THR A 22 16.32 2.90 0.39
N ILE A 23 16.48 1.67 -0.09
CA ILE A 23 16.06 0.45 0.61
C ILE A 23 17.23 -0.09 1.44
N GLY A 24 18.45 -0.06 0.90
CA GLY A 24 19.65 -0.58 1.54
C GLY A 24 20.18 -1.85 0.87
N THR A 25 21.01 -2.61 1.57
CA THR A 25 21.72 -3.79 1.00
C THR A 25 20.79 -4.93 0.56
N HIS A 26 19.57 -5.00 1.10
CA HIS A 26 18.57 -6.03 0.76
C HIS A 26 17.56 -5.57 -0.32
N TRP A 27 17.86 -4.51 -1.07
CA TRP A 27 16.93 -3.95 -2.06
C TRP A 27 16.49 -4.98 -3.12
N GLU A 28 17.37 -5.88 -3.54
CA GLU A 28 17.04 -6.93 -4.52
C GLU A 28 16.00 -7.91 -4.00
N GLU A 29 16.14 -8.31 -2.73
CA GLU A 29 15.18 -9.19 -2.04
C GLU A 29 13.82 -8.51 -1.94
N THR A 30 13.80 -7.24 -1.52
CA THR A 30 12.57 -6.43 -1.45
C THR A 30 11.89 -6.31 -2.81
N MET A 31 12.62 -5.93 -3.86
CA MET A 31 12.05 -5.76 -5.20
C MET A 31 11.50 -7.08 -5.76
N THR A 32 12.20 -8.19 -5.49
CA THR A 32 11.75 -9.53 -5.88
C THR A 32 10.52 -9.97 -5.07
N GLU A 33 10.49 -9.73 -3.76
CA GLU A 33 9.32 -10.00 -2.91
C GLU A 33 8.10 -9.22 -3.39
N MET A 34 8.23 -7.92 -3.68
CA MET A 34 7.14 -7.09 -4.22
C MET A 34 6.61 -7.64 -5.55
N SER A 35 7.51 -8.07 -6.45
CA SER A 35 7.13 -8.71 -7.70
C SER A 35 6.33 -10.01 -7.49
N ARG A 36 6.73 -10.82 -6.49
CA ARG A 36 6.11 -12.13 -6.20
C ARG A 36 4.84 -12.02 -5.33
N THR A 37 4.52 -10.85 -4.82
CA THR A 37 3.39 -10.64 -3.91
C THR A 37 2.46 -9.53 -4.41
N MET A 38 2.85 -8.27 -4.20
CA MET A 38 2.05 -7.08 -4.48
C MET A 38 1.64 -6.96 -5.96
N MET A 39 2.53 -7.36 -6.85
CA MET A 39 2.37 -7.12 -8.29
C MET A 39 1.68 -8.27 -9.04
N VAL A 40 1.50 -9.43 -8.41
CA VAL A 40 1.02 -10.66 -9.07
C VAL A 40 -0.36 -10.47 -9.68
N SER A 41 -1.35 -10.06 -8.88
CA SER A 41 -2.74 -9.97 -9.32
C SER A 41 -2.93 -8.92 -10.42
N LEU A 42 -2.22 -7.79 -10.32
CA LEU A 42 -2.28 -6.71 -11.30
C LEU A 42 -1.73 -7.17 -12.66
N ASN A 43 -0.55 -7.80 -12.66
CA ASN A 43 0.09 -8.24 -13.90
C ASN A 43 -0.62 -9.45 -14.53
N ALA A 44 -1.06 -10.42 -13.74
CA ALA A 44 -1.81 -11.57 -14.27
C ALA A 44 -3.12 -11.13 -14.95
N ARG A 45 -3.83 -10.15 -14.37
CA ARG A 45 -5.03 -9.58 -14.99
C ARG A 45 -4.72 -8.77 -16.24
N LEU A 46 -3.66 -7.95 -16.21
CA LEU A 46 -3.24 -7.19 -17.39
C LEU A 46 -2.94 -8.12 -18.56
N LEU A 47 -2.14 -9.17 -18.35
CA LEU A 47 -1.80 -10.12 -19.41
C LEU A 47 -3.03 -10.83 -19.98
N ALA A 48 -3.97 -11.24 -19.12
CA ALA A 48 -5.24 -11.81 -19.57
C ALA A 48 -6.05 -10.82 -20.42
N GLN A 49 -6.09 -9.54 -20.05
CA GLN A 49 -6.75 -8.49 -20.86
C GLN A 49 -6.06 -8.25 -22.20
N MET A 50 -4.74 -8.45 -22.24
CA MET A 50 -3.96 -8.40 -23.48
C MET A 50 -4.14 -9.65 -24.36
N GLY A 51 -4.97 -10.61 -23.95
CA GLY A 51 -5.22 -11.85 -24.69
C GLY A 51 -4.13 -12.91 -24.51
N LEU A 52 -3.25 -12.76 -23.51
CA LEU A 52 -2.19 -13.70 -23.22
C LEU A 52 -2.62 -14.67 -22.13
N SER A 53 -2.74 -15.95 -22.49
CA SER A 53 -3.19 -17.03 -21.62
C SER A 53 -2.64 -18.39 -22.06
N GLN A 54 -3.11 -19.47 -21.43
CA GLN A 54 -2.77 -20.85 -21.80
C GLN A 54 -3.30 -21.23 -23.18
N ASP A 55 -4.25 -20.48 -23.73
CA ASP A 55 -4.81 -20.68 -25.07
C ASP A 55 -4.00 -19.95 -26.16
N THR A 56 -2.93 -19.24 -25.80
CA THR A 56 -2.04 -18.58 -26.76
C THR A 56 -1.34 -19.64 -27.60
N THR A 57 -1.48 -19.56 -28.92
CA THR A 57 -0.86 -20.52 -29.86
C THR A 57 0.27 -19.91 -30.69
N ASP A 58 0.18 -18.62 -30.99
CA ASP A 58 1.10 -17.94 -31.89
C ASP A 58 2.30 -17.36 -31.12
N PRO A 59 3.53 -17.43 -31.67
CA PRO A 59 4.70 -16.78 -31.07
C PRO A 59 4.50 -15.27 -30.92
N ILE A 60 4.99 -14.72 -29.80
CA ILE A 60 4.87 -13.30 -29.48
C ILE A 60 6.24 -12.60 -29.51
N ALA A 61 6.21 -11.28 -29.73
CA ALA A 61 7.34 -10.39 -29.54
C ALA A 61 6.93 -9.40 -28.44
N PHE A 62 7.38 -9.67 -27.22
CA PHE A 62 6.91 -9.05 -25.98
C PHE A 62 8.00 -8.15 -25.37
N LEU A 63 7.63 -6.96 -24.95
CA LEU A 63 8.48 -6.05 -24.18
C LEU A 63 7.83 -5.71 -22.83
N ASP A 64 8.54 -6.03 -21.75
CA ASP A 64 8.31 -5.49 -20.40
C ASP A 64 9.14 -4.21 -20.28
N SER A 65 8.56 -3.04 -20.49
CA SER A 65 9.25 -1.75 -20.47
C SER A 65 9.10 -1.05 -19.12
N ALA A 66 10.22 -0.52 -18.60
CA ALA A 66 10.36 -0.15 -17.19
C ALA A 66 10.04 -1.34 -16.27
N CYS A 67 10.64 -2.50 -16.56
CA CYS A 67 10.27 -3.77 -15.97
C CYS A 67 10.56 -3.87 -14.47
N GLY A 68 11.47 -3.06 -13.92
CA GLY A 68 11.98 -3.25 -12.56
C GLY A 68 12.46 -4.69 -12.35
N ALA A 69 11.90 -5.39 -11.35
CA ALA A 69 12.21 -6.79 -11.10
C ALA A 69 11.54 -7.78 -12.08
N GLY A 70 10.73 -7.33 -13.05
CA GLY A 70 10.06 -8.16 -14.06
C GLY A 70 8.76 -8.85 -13.61
N PRO A 71 7.81 -8.17 -12.94
CA PRO A 71 6.55 -8.81 -12.53
C PRO A 71 5.64 -9.16 -13.71
N ALA A 72 5.64 -8.39 -14.81
CA ALA A 72 4.87 -8.74 -16.00
C ALA A 72 5.46 -9.97 -16.68
N THR A 73 6.80 -9.99 -16.84
CA THR A 73 7.51 -11.18 -17.35
C THR A 73 7.26 -12.42 -16.49
N GLN A 74 7.29 -12.28 -15.16
CA GLN A 74 6.98 -13.37 -14.23
C GLN A 74 5.59 -13.98 -14.48
N GLU A 75 4.56 -13.14 -14.68
CA GLU A 75 3.22 -13.63 -14.95
C GLU A 75 3.05 -14.14 -16.38
N LEU A 76 3.81 -13.60 -17.36
CA LEU A 76 3.82 -14.09 -18.74
C LEU A 76 4.27 -15.55 -18.81
N PHE A 77 5.37 -15.88 -18.14
CA PHE A 77 5.90 -17.25 -18.11
C PHE A 77 5.03 -18.24 -17.32
N LYS A 78 4.08 -17.75 -16.51
CA LYS A 78 3.03 -18.59 -15.89
C LYS A 78 1.82 -18.74 -16.79
N ALA A 79 1.47 -17.71 -17.55
CA ALA A 79 0.24 -17.63 -18.31
C ALA A 79 0.35 -18.33 -19.67
N VAL A 80 1.48 -18.19 -20.39
CA VAL A 80 1.63 -18.63 -21.78
C VAL A 80 2.34 -20.00 -21.86
N PRO A 81 1.94 -20.92 -22.78
CA PRO A 81 2.59 -22.21 -22.93
C PRO A 81 4.08 -22.10 -23.27
N ARG A 82 4.88 -23.00 -22.69
CA ARG A 82 6.34 -23.01 -22.86
C ARG A 82 6.74 -23.15 -24.33
N GLU A 83 6.08 -24.02 -25.08
CA GLU A 83 6.36 -24.24 -26.51
C GLU A 83 6.12 -23.00 -27.40
N VAL A 84 5.30 -22.05 -26.93
CA VAL A 84 5.09 -20.76 -27.58
C VAL A 84 6.19 -19.79 -27.18
N LEU A 85 6.53 -19.72 -25.88
CA LEU A 85 7.59 -18.86 -25.37
C LEU A 85 8.97 -19.21 -25.94
N GLU A 86 9.27 -20.49 -26.16
CA GLU A 86 10.52 -20.95 -26.80
C GLU A 86 10.68 -20.45 -28.25
N LYS A 87 9.58 -20.07 -28.91
CA LYS A 87 9.58 -19.48 -30.25
C LYS A 87 9.35 -17.97 -30.24
N SER A 88 9.12 -17.41 -29.06
CA SER A 88 8.81 -16.00 -28.85
C SER A 88 10.08 -15.19 -28.56
N GLU A 89 9.99 -13.88 -28.75
CA GLU A 89 10.98 -12.93 -28.25
C GLU A 89 10.41 -12.24 -27.01
N VAL A 90 11.12 -12.31 -25.88
CA VAL A 90 10.75 -11.61 -24.65
C VAL A 90 11.91 -10.71 -24.23
N ILE A 91 11.65 -9.41 -24.12
CA ILE A 91 12.62 -8.41 -23.69
C ILE A 91 12.15 -7.80 -22.37
N CYS A 92 12.97 -7.91 -21.33
CA CYS A 92 12.80 -7.20 -20.07
C CYS A 92 13.70 -5.98 -20.10
N ALA A 93 13.13 -4.78 -20.07
CA ALA A 93 13.90 -3.55 -20.21
C ALA A 93 13.63 -2.54 -19.09
N ASP A 94 14.71 -1.97 -18.58
CA ASP A 94 14.65 -0.89 -17.61
C ASP A 94 15.73 0.17 -17.91
N GLY A 95 15.46 1.42 -17.55
CA GLY A 95 16.44 2.49 -17.69
C GLY A 95 17.56 2.44 -16.64
N SER A 96 17.43 1.58 -15.63
CA SER A 96 18.39 1.37 -14.55
C SER A 96 19.22 0.10 -14.77
N PRO A 97 20.56 0.21 -14.94
CA PRO A 97 21.43 -0.96 -15.06
C PRO A 97 21.29 -1.97 -13.92
N MET A 98 21.11 -1.50 -12.68
CA MET A 98 20.95 -2.41 -11.53
C MET A 98 19.65 -3.24 -11.60
N MET A 99 18.55 -2.65 -12.12
CA MET A 99 17.30 -3.39 -12.32
C MET A 99 17.45 -4.43 -13.43
N VAL A 100 18.20 -4.09 -14.48
CA VAL A 100 18.52 -5.01 -15.57
C VAL A 100 19.37 -6.18 -15.05
N GLU A 101 20.37 -5.93 -14.21
CA GLU A 101 21.17 -6.98 -13.56
C GLU A 101 20.32 -7.88 -12.64
N LEU A 102 19.38 -7.30 -11.89
CA LEU A 102 18.44 -8.05 -11.06
C LEU A 102 17.54 -8.95 -11.92
N VAL A 103 16.89 -8.41 -12.94
CA VAL A 103 15.97 -9.20 -13.79
C VAL A 103 16.72 -10.23 -14.62
N GLU A 104 17.97 -9.96 -15.06
CA GLU A 104 18.82 -10.95 -15.72
C GLU A 104 19.13 -12.15 -14.81
N ARG A 105 19.34 -11.90 -13.51
CA ARG A 105 19.50 -12.97 -12.53
C ARG A 105 18.22 -13.77 -12.36
N ARG A 106 17.07 -13.09 -12.25
CA ARG A 106 15.76 -13.76 -12.16
C ARG A 106 15.46 -14.60 -13.41
N ILE A 107 15.77 -14.11 -14.61
CA ILE A 107 15.63 -14.88 -15.86
C ILE A 107 16.34 -16.23 -15.73
N ARG A 108 17.59 -16.24 -15.23
CA ARG A 108 18.38 -17.47 -15.06
C ARG A 108 17.86 -18.37 -13.95
N GLU A 109 17.53 -17.80 -12.79
CA GLU A 109 17.15 -18.55 -11.59
C GLU A 109 15.72 -19.09 -11.65
N GLU A 110 14.81 -18.38 -12.31
CA GLU A 110 13.40 -18.75 -12.43
C GLU A 110 13.07 -19.48 -13.75
N GLY A 111 14.08 -19.71 -14.60
CA GLY A 111 13.95 -20.50 -15.82
C GLY A 111 13.09 -19.82 -16.89
N TRP A 112 13.21 -18.51 -17.04
CA TRP A 112 12.53 -17.75 -18.10
C TRP A 112 13.27 -17.89 -19.44
N ASP A 113 13.38 -19.14 -19.91
CA ASP A 113 14.14 -19.51 -21.10
C ASP A 113 13.73 -18.66 -22.31
N GLY A 114 14.72 -18.04 -22.97
CA GLY A 114 14.50 -17.18 -24.15
C GLY A 114 14.28 -15.69 -23.85
N ALA A 115 13.98 -15.31 -22.59
CA ALA A 115 13.90 -13.91 -22.20
C ALA A 115 15.29 -13.24 -22.15
N LYS A 116 15.34 -11.94 -22.46
CA LYS A 116 16.58 -11.14 -22.48
C LYS A 116 16.39 -9.86 -21.68
N ALA A 117 17.33 -9.55 -20.80
CA ALA A 117 17.38 -8.28 -20.10
C ALA A 117 18.14 -7.23 -20.93
N ARG A 118 17.66 -5.98 -21.00
CA ARG A 118 18.33 -4.87 -21.70
C ARG A 118 18.16 -3.54 -20.97
N VAL A 119 19.21 -2.72 -20.97
CA VAL A 119 19.08 -1.31 -20.55
C VAL A 119 18.50 -0.51 -21.71
N LEU A 120 17.25 -0.07 -21.60
CA LEU A 120 16.58 0.77 -22.61
C LEU A 120 15.88 1.95 -21.93
N ASP A 121 15.84 3.11 -22.59
CA ASP A 121 15.02 4.24 -22.15
C ASP A 121 13.58 4.06 -22.66
N ALA A 122 12.60 4.06 -21.76
CA ALA A 122 11.20 3.94 -22.14
C ALA A 122 10.69 5.15 -22.95
N MET A 123 11.38 6.28 -22.97
CA MET A 123 11.03 7.46 -23.77
C MET A 123 11.59 7.41 -25.20
N ASP A 124 12.62 6.59 -25.42
CA ASP A 124 13.25 6.30 -26.71
C ASP A 124 14.02 4.97 -26.62
N SER A 125 13.32 3.88 -26.90
CA SER A 125 13.86 2.52 -26.72
C SER A 125 14.93 2.15 -27.74
N GLY A 126 15.05 2.89 -28.85
CA GLY A 126 15.89 2.51 -29.99
C GLY A 126 15.48 1.20 -30.68
N LEU A 127 14.36 0.58 -30.32
CA LEU A 127 13.85 -0.62 -30.97
C LEU A 127 13.27 -0.29 -32.35
N ALA A 128 13.27 -1.28 -33.26
CA ALA A 128 12.74 -1.09 -34.61
C ALA A 128 11.23 -0.79 -34.60
N GLU A 129 10.78 0.03 -35.54
CA GLU A 129 9.35 0.26 -35.75
C GLU A 129 8.64 -1.03 -36.18
N ASN A 130 7.35 -1.17 -35.86
CA ASN A 130 6.54 -2.33 -36.23
C ASN A 130 7.23 -3.69 -35.94
N SER A 131 7.88 -3.82 -34.79
CA SER A 131 8.67 -5.00 -34.44
C SER A 131 8.01 -5.88 -33.37
N LEU A 132 7.22 -5.29 -32.46
CA LEU A 132 6.65 -6.00 -31.32
C LEU A 132 5.14 -6.26 -31.46
N THR A 133 4.67 -7.35 -30.86
CA THR A 133 3.24 -7.68 -30.79
C THR A 133 2.60 -7.23 -29.49
N HIS A 134 3.35 -7.24 -28.38
CA HIS A 134 2.86 -6.84 -27.06
C HIS A 134 3.88 -5.97 -26.33
N ILE A 135 3.42 -4.88 -25.72
CA ILE A 135 4.24 -4.04 -24.84
C ILE A 135 3.50 -3.81 -23.53
N VAL A 136 4.19 -4.02 -22.41
CA VAL A 136 3.70 -3.73 -21.07
C VAL A 136 4.51 -2.61 -20.44
N ILE A 137 3.83 -1.68 -19.76
CA ILE A 137 4.41 -0.75 -18.79
C ILE A 137 3.66 -0.85 -17.48
N GLY A 138 4.18 -1.64 -16.54
CA GLY A 138 3.57 -1.85 -15.21
C GLY A 138 4.03 -0.81 -14.20
N LEU A 139 3.14 0.05 -13.70
CA LEU A 139 3.44 1.10 -12.73
C LEU A 139 4.62 2.02 -13.13
N GLY A 140 4.82 2.25 -14.43
CA GLY A 140 5.90 3.11 -14.94
C GLY A 140 5.47 4.53 -15.33
N LEU A 141 4.30 4.68 -15.98
CA LEU A 141 3.92 5.95 -16.64
C LEU A 141 3.73 7.14 -15.72
N HIS A 142 3.48 6.91 -14.43
CA HIS A 142 3.35 7.95 -13.41
C HIS A 142 4.70 8.41 -12.83
N LEU A 143 5.79 7.71 -13.19
CA LEU A 143 7.17 7.95 -12.76
C LEU A 143 8.06 8.46 -13.90
N ILE A 144 7.79 8.04 -15.13
CA ILE A 144 8.57 8.44 -16.31
C ILE A 144 8.34 9.93 -16.59
N PRO A 145 9.39 10.77 -16.74
CA PRO A 145 9.23 12.23 -16.82
C PRO A 145 8.41 12.73 -18.02
N ARG A 146 8.45 12.00 -19.14
CA ARG A 146 7.76 12.33 -20.39
C ARG A 146 6.99 11.11 -20.89
N PRO A 147 5.89 10.74 -20.23
CA PRO A 147 5.10 9.58 -20.63
C PRO A 147 4.46 9.81 -22.01
N ASP A 148 4.32 11.06 -22.46
CA ASP A 148 3.92 11.41 -23.82
C ASP A 148 4.95 10.99 -24.88
N LYS A 149 6.26 11.08 -24.57
CA LYS A 149 7.32 10.53 -25.44
C LYS A 149 7.30 9.00 -25.42
N THR A 150 7.11 8.40 -24.24
CA THR A 150 6.96 6.95 -24.09
C THR A 150 5.80 6.39 -24.91
N ILE A 151 4.62 7.01 -24.87
CA ILE A 151 3.48 6.55 -25.66
C ILE A 151 3.74 6.66 -27.17
N LYS A 152 4.40 7.72 -27.63
CA LYS A 152 4.81 7.83 -29.05
C LYS A 152 5.77 6.71 -29.45
N ASP A 153 6.71 6.36 -28.58
CA ASP A 153 7.66 5.27 -28.84
C ASP A 153 6.96 3.90 -28.85
N VAL A 154 6.05 3.65 -27.90
CA VAL A 154 5.21 2.44 -27.88
C VAL A 154 4.44 2.26 -29.18
N VAL A 155 3.75 3.31 -29.65
CA VAL A 155 2.97 3.28 -30.90
C VAL A 155 3.86 3.00 -32.10
N ARG A 156 5.07 3.59 -32.14
CA ARG A 156 6.05 3.37 -33.21
C ARG A 156 6.53 1.92 -33.27
N ILE A 157 6.75 1.29 -32.12
CA ILE A 157 7.35 -0.05 -32.03
C ILE A 157 6.32 -1.16 -32.26
N LEU A 158 5.07 -0.95 -31.84
CA LEU A 158 4.01 -1.92 -32.05
C LEU A 158 3.74 -2.13 -33.54
N LYS A 159 3.58 -3.39 -33.93
CA LYS A 159 3.02 -3.75 -35.25
C LYS A 159 1.56 -3.31 -35.34
N PRO A 160 1.01 -3.13 -36.56
CA PRO A 160 -0.43 -3.01 -36.74
C PRO A 160 -1.16 -4.20 -36.09
N GLY A 161 -2.13 -3.91 -35.22
CA GLY A 161 -2.84 -4.93 -34.42
C GLY A 161 -2.12 -5.39 -33.15
N GLY A 162 -0.97 -4.81 -32.82
CA GLY A 162 -0.27 -5.07 -31.56
C GLY A 162 -1.00 -4.47 -30.35
N VAL A 163 -0.71 -5.00 -29.16
CA VAL A 163 -1.42 -4.67 -27.92
C VAL A 163 -0.50 -3.96 -26.93
N PHE A 164 -0.96 -2.82 -26.41
CA PHE A 164 -0.32 -2.12 -25.31
C PHE A 164 -1.11 -2.35 -24.00
N GLY A 165 -0.41 -2.73 -22.94
CA GLY A 165 -0.95 -2.83 -21.60
C GLY A 165 -0.20 -1.93 -20.62
N CYS A 166 -0.92 -1.21 -19.75
CA CYS A 166 -0.30 -0.44 -18.69
C CYS A 166 -1.06 -0.54 -17.36
N ILE A 167 -0.32 -0.44 -16.26
CA ILE A 167 -0.89 -0.31 -14.90
C ILE A 167 -0.48 1.06 -14.37
N THR A 168 -1.43 1.84 -13.88
CA THR A 168 -1.19 3.15 -13.26
C THR A 168 -1.93 3.27 -11.93
N PRO A 169 -1.42 4.06 -10.96
CA PRO A 169 -2.05 4.21 -9.65
C PRO A 169 -3.34 5.02 -9.76
N HIS A 170 -4.40 4.66 -9.03
CA HIS A 170 -5.61 5.49 -8.93
C HIS A 170 -5.44 6.62 -7.90
N ILE A 171 -6.23 7.70 -8.00
CA ILE A 171 -6.19 8.82 -7.04
C ILE A 171 -6.42 8.39 -5.58
N ASP A 172 -7.18 7.31 -5.37
CA ASP A 172 -7.46 6.75 -4.04
C ASP A 172 -6.31 5.90 -3.46
N HIS A 173 -5.22 5.70 -4.20
CA HIS A 173 -4.07 4.89 -3.77
C HIS A 173 -3.14 5.66 -2.82
N ILE A 174 -3.68 6.05 -1.65
CA ILE A 174 -3.03 6.96 -0.69
C ILE A 174 -2.89 6.38 0.72
N GLY A 175 -3.04 5.06 0.90
CA GLY A 175 -3.00 4.44 2.24
C GLY A 175 -1.72 4.75 3.04
N TRP A 176 -0.58 4.83 2.35
CA TRP A 176 0.72 5.15 2.94
C TRP A 176 0.89 6.64 3.30
N VAL A 177 0.10 7.54 2.70
CA VAL A 177 0.20 8.99 2.91
C VAL A 177 -0.14 9.36 4.35
N ALA A 178 -1.15 8.71 4.92
CA ALA A 178 -1.56 8.93 6.30
C ALA A 178 -0.43 8.56 7.29
N ASP A 179 0.28 7.46 7.02
CA ASP A 179 1.42 7.04 7.83
C ASP A 179 2.57 8.06 7.76
N VAL A 180 2.97 8.48 6.55
CA VAL A 180 4.03 9.50 6.37
C VAL A 180 3.67 10.80 7.06
N LYS A 181 2.45 11.30 6.82
CA LYS A 181 1.97 12.55 7.42
C LYS A 181 2.00 12.46 8.95
N SER A 182 1.52 11.36 9.51
CA SER A 182 1.52 11.17 10.97
C SER A 182 2.93 11.05 11.55
N ALA A 183 3.87 10.42 10.82
CA ALA A 183 5.26 10.29 11.26
C ALA A 183 5.99 11.63 11.19
N PHE A 184 5.85 12.38 10.09
CA PHE A 184 6.49 13.70 9.98
C PHE A 184 6.00 14.66 11.06
N ALA A 185 4.72 14.58 11.43
CA ALA A 185 4.16 15.36 12.52
C ALA A 185 4.69 14.96 13.92
N SER A 186 5.27 13.77 14.08
CA SER A 186 5.83 13.30 15.35
C SER A 186 7.34 13.55 15.51
N PHE A 187 8.01 14.04 14.46
CA PHE A 187 9.44 14.33 14.52
C PHE A 187 9.75 15.45 15.54
N PRO A 188 10.95 15.44 16.16
CA PRO A 188 11.36 16.49 17.11
C PRO A 188 11.70 17.83 16.43
N PHE A 189 11.48 17.94 15.13
CA PHE A 189 11.71 19.12 14.30
C PHE A 189 10.57 19.29 13.29
N HIS A 190 10.47 20.47 12.67
CA HIS A 190 9.44 20.73 11.66
C HIS A 190 9.78 20.02 10.34
N ALA A 191 9.04 18.95 10.03
CA ALA A 191 9.12 18.23 8.77
C ALA A 191 7.96 18.63 7.83
N PRO A 192 8.22 19.38 6.74
CA PRO A 192 7.16 19.78 5.83
C PRO A 192 6.60 18.59 5.05
N PHE A 193 5.28 18.57 4.88
CA PHE A 193 4.55 17.61 4.06
C PHE A 193 3.36 18.31 3.39
N GLU A 194 3.47 18.61 2.11
CA GLU A 194 2.41 19.33 1.39
C GLU A 194 1.19 18.43 1.13
N GLU A 195 -0.02 19.01 1.25
CA GLU A 195 -1.26 18.37 0.82
C GLU A 195 -1.42 18.55 -0.69
N LYS A 196 -0.98 17.53 -1.44
CA LYS A 196 -1.14 17.47 -2.90
C LYS A 196 -1.37 16.04 -3.36
N ASN A 197 -1.81 15.90 -4.60
CA ASN A 197 -1.95 14.59 -5.23
C ASN A 197 -0.57 13.93 -5.39
N ARG A 198 -0.39 12.74 -4.82
CA ARG A 198 0.86 11.96 -4.84
C ARG A 198 0.82 10.75 -5.77
N ALA A 199 -0.18 10.66 -6.66
CA ALA A 199 -0.35 9.53 -7.57
C ALA A 199 0.61 9.57 -8.78
N GLN A 200 1.24 10.71 -9.09
CA GLN A 200 2.29 10.82 -10.13
C GLN A 200 3.32 11.89 -9.75
N VAL A 201 4.51 11.81 -10.36
CA VAL A 201 5.65 12.67 -10.00
C VAL A 201 5.90 13.82 -10.98
N HIS A 202 5.14 13.89 -12.06
CA HIS A 202 5.26 14.89 -13.12
C HIS A 202 3.90 15.53 -13.44
N ASP A 203 3.89 16.62 -14.20
CA ASP A 203 2.65 17.35 -14.55
C ASP A 203 2.06 16.95 -15.92
N VAL A 204 2.65 15.98 -16.60
CA VAL A 204 2.17 15.51 -17.91
C VAL A 204 0.98 14.55 -17.75
N GLY A 205 -0.22 15.10 -17.88
CA GLY A 205 -1.46 14.31 -17.91
C GLY A 205 -1.98 13.91 -16.53
N ARG A 206 -2.93 12.98 -16.49
CA ARG A 206 -3.58 12.49 -15.26
C ARG A 206 -3.65 10.97 -15.26
N TRP A 207 -2.50 10.31 -15.11
CA TRP A 207 -2.40 8.84 -15.19
C TRP A 207 -3.14 8.10 -14.06
N TYR A 208 -3.62 8.85 -13.08
CA TYR A 208 -4.46 8.39 -11.98
C TYR A 208 -5.96 8.52 -12.18
N ASP A 209 -6.39 9.07 -13.32
CA ASP A 209 -7.77 9.28 -13.71
C ASP A 209 -8.10 8.34 -14.88
N GLU A 210 -8.95 7.34 -14.62
CA GLU A 210 -9.33 6.31 -15.58
C GLU A 210 -9.86 6.88 -16.90
N HIS A 211 -10.77 7.86 -16.83
CA HIS A 211 -11.40 8.44 -18.01
C HIS A 211 -10.40 9.25 -18.83
N TRP A 212 -9.48 9.92 -18.14
CA TRP A 212 -8.39 10.63 -18.81
C TRP A 212 -7.45 9.65 -19.52
N VAL A 213 -7.03 8.56 -18.86
CA VAL A 213 -6.15 7.55 -19.46
C VAL A 213 -6.80 6.93 -20.69
N GLN A 214 -8.07 6.53 -20.59
CA GLN A 214 -8.81 5.94 -21.72
C GLN A 214 -8.82 6.89 -22.92
N ARG A 215 -9.23 8.15 -22.71
CA ARG A 215 -9.30 9.16 -23.77
C ARG A 215 -7.92 9.45 -24.36
N TYR A 216 -6.90 9.62 -23.51
CA TYR A 216 -5.56 9.95 -23.95
C TYR A 216 -4.98 8.86 -24.86
N LEU A 217 -5.16 7.58 -24.52
CA LEU A 217 -4.70 6.48 -25.37
C LEU A 217 -5.45 6.45 -26.71
N GLN A 218 -6.76 6.69 -26.71
CA GLN A 218 -7.55 6.77 -27.96
C GLN A 218 -7.07 7.91 -28.87
N GLU A 219 -6.82 9.08 -28.30
CA GLU A 219 -6.32 10.26 -29.03
C GLU A 219 -4.88 10.08 -29.55
N ASN A 220 -4.13 9.12 -29.00
CA ASN A 220 -2.74 8.85 -29.37
C ASN A 220 -2.57 7.55 -30.19
N GLY A 221 -3.62 7.11 -30.88
CA GLY A 221 -3.51 6.08 -31.92
C GLY A 221 -3.82 4.66 -31.47
N PHE A 222 -4.31 4.46 -30.24
CA PHE A 222 -4.84 3.16 -29.83
C PHE A 222 -6.33 3.03 -30.13
N GLU A 223 -6.72 1.86 -30.64
CA GLU A 223 -8.11 1.47 -30.84
C GLU A 223 -8.53 0.45 -29.77
N ASP A 224 -9.84 0.21 -29.60
CA ASP A 224 -10.41 -0.73 -28.60
C ASP A 224 -9.87 -0.56 -27.16
N VAL A 225 -9.66 0.69 -26.73
CA VAL A 225 -9.09 0.99 -25.40
C VAL A 225 -10.06 0.59 -24.28
N LYS A 226 -9.63 -0.39 -23.48
CA LYS A 226 -10.33 -0.90 -22.28
C LYS A 226 -9.59 -0.46 -21.03
N THR A 227 -10.35 -0.02 -20.02
CA THR A 227 -9.84 0.30 -18.69
C THR A 227 -10.60 -0.48 -17.63
N CYS A 228 -9.94 -0.76 -16.51
CA CYS A 228 -10.59 -1.29 -15.33
C CYS A 228 -9.89 -0.78 -14.08
N LEU A 229 -10.66 -0.57 -13.02
CA LEU A 229 -10.10 -0.29 -11.70
C LEU A 229 -9.90 -1.59 -10.92
N GLU A 230 -8.64 -1.92 -10.67
CA GLU A 230 -8.28 -3.02 -9.77
C GLU A 230 -8.03 -2.47 -8.37
N SER A 231 -8.69 -3.09 -7.39
CA SER A 231 -8.51 -2.72 -5.99
C SER A 231 -8.14 -3.96 -5.17
N GLY A 232 -7.18 -3.78 -4.28
CA GLY A 232 -6.69 -4.84 -3.41
C GLY A 232 -6.20 -4.28 -2.09
N THR A 233 -5.72 -5.18 -1.26
CA THR A 233 -5.02 -4.86 -0.01
C THR A 233 -3.70 -5.58 -0.03
N VAL A 234 -2.63 -4.86 0.29
CA VAL A 234 -1.30 -5.44 0.50
C VAL A 234 -1.06 -5.51 2.00
N SER A 235 -0.54 -6.64 2.47
CA SER A 235 -0.14 -6.78 3.86
C SER A 235 1.22 -6.12 4.09
N VAL A 236 1.26 -5.13 4.96
CA VAL A 236 2.49 -4.60 5.55
C VAL A 236 2.70 -5.30 6.88
N ARG A 237 3.86 -5.95 7.05
CA ARG A 237 4.08 -6.92 8.14
C ARG A 237 4.47 -6.20 9.45
N ASP A 238 5.30 -5.19 9.30
CA ASP A 238 5.92 -4.43 10.36
C ASP A 238 6.47 -3.11 9.78
N ALA A 239 6.99 -2.24 10.65
CA ALA A 239 7.56 -0.95 10.26
C ALA A 239 8.73 -1.09 9.27
N ARG A 240 9.54 -2.14 9.39
CA ARG A 240 10.64 -2.39 8.45
C ARG A 240 10.10 -2.70 7.06
N HIS A 241 9.14 -3.62 6.96
CA HIS A 241 8.49 -3.92 5.67
C HIS A 241 7.82 -2.68 5.07
N TRP A 242 7.21 -1.82 5.90
CA TRP A 242 6.66 -0.53 5.45
C TRP A 242 7.75 0.36 4.84
N LEU A 243 8.87 0.53 5.54
CA LEU A 243 10.01 1.34 5.09
C LEU A 243 10.66 0.80 3.82
N ASP A 244 10.68 -0.51 3.65
CA ASP A 244 11.24 -1.14 2.44
C ASP A 244 10.36 -0.86 1.21
N VAL A 245 9.03 -0.88 1.39
CA VAL A 245 8.06 -0.66 0.31
C VAL A 245 7.88 0.83 -0.01
N PHE A 246 7.75 1.68 1.02
CA PHE A 246 7.39 3.10 0.86
C PHE A 246 8.56 4.06 1.11
N GLY A 247 9.71 3.59 1.61
CA GLY A 247 10.92 4.39 1.78
C GLY A 247 11.39 5.11 0.51
N PRO A 248 11.37 4.49 -0.68
CA PRO A 248 11.72 5.19 -1.93
C PRO A 248 10.84 6.40 -2.22
N VAL A 249 9.52 6.32 -1.98
CA VAL A 249 8.63 7.48 -2.17
C VAL A 249 8.83 8.53 -1.08
N VAL A 250 9.12 8.14 0.16
CA VAL A 250 9.51 9.08 1.22
C VAL A 250 10.80 9.82 0.85
N ALA A 251 11.82 9.11 0.36
CA ALA A 251 13.06 9.71 -0.08
C ALA A 251 12.82 10.70 -1.24
N LEU A 252 11.92 10.39 -2.17
CA LEU A 252 11.53 11.30 -3.23
C LEU A 252 10.92 12.59 -2.68
N ILE A 253 9.98 12.48 -1.75
CA ILE A 253 9.31 13.62 -1.11
C ILE A 253 10.35 14.51 -0.43
N VAL A 254 11.21 13.92 0.41
CA VAL A 254 12.29 14.64 1.10
C VAL A 254 13.19 15.34 0.08
N SER A 255 13.62 14.65 -0.97
CA SER A 255 14.54 15.21 -1.97
C SER A 255 13.97 16.38 -2.77
N SER A 256 12.65 16.42 -2.96
CA SER A 256 11.98 17.36 -3.86
C SER A 256 11.28 18.49 -3.12
N GLU A 257 10.83 18.26 -1.89
CA GLU A 257 10.04 19.21 -1.11
C GLU A 257 10.84 19.85 0.04
N TRP A 258 11.89 19.19 0.56
CA TRP A 258 12.66 19.75 1.68
C TRP A 258 13.80 20.65 1.18
N SER A 259 14.14 21.68 1.96
CA SER A 259 15.26 22.57 1.65
C SER A 259 16.60 21.83 1.70
N SER A 260 17.65 22.41 1.11
CA SER A 260 19.03 21.89 1.22
C SER A 260 19.45 21.75 2.67
N GLU A 261 19.18 22.79 3.47
CA GLU A 261 19.61 22.89 4.87
C GLU A 261 18.93 21.79 5.71
N LEU A 262 17.61 21.59 5.54
CA LEU A 262 16.87 20.59 6.29
C LEU A 262 17.33 19.15 5.94
N ARG A 263 17.70 18.89 4.69
CA ARG A 263 18.23 17.59 4.25
C ARG A 263 19.66 17.33 4.72
N GLU A 264 20.46 18.37 4.87
CA GLU A 264 21.81 18.28 5.42
C GLU A 264 21.78 18.06 6.93
N GLU A 265 20.83 18.69 7.63
CA GLU A 265 20.63 18.52 9.07
C GLU A 265 20.01 17.16 9.41
N HIS A 266 19.04 16.71 8.62
CA HIS A 266 18.31 15.46 8.84
C HIS A 266 18.41 14.52 7.63
N GLY A 267 19.36 13.58 7.72
CA GLY A 267 19.61 12.59 6.68
C GLY A 267 18.57 11.47 6.64
N LEU A 268 18.43 10.80 5.49
CA LEU A 268 17.42 9.74 5.27
C LEU A 268 17.49 8.61 6.31
N GLU A 269 18.65 8.31 6.89
CA GLU A 269 18.80 7.27 7.91
C GLU A 269 18.13 7.65 9.24
N GLU A 270 18.27 8.91 9.66
CA GLU A 270 17.55 9.45 10.84
C GLU A 270 16.04 9.39 10.60
N LEU A 271 15.58 9.85 9.44
CA LEU A 271 14.16 9.82 9.07
C LEU A 271 13.60 8.39 9.10
N ARG A 272 14.34 7.41 8.54
CA ARG A 272 13.93 5.99 8.59
C ARG A 272 13.81 5.51 10.04
N GLY A 273 14.72 5.91 10.92
CA GLY A 273 14.64 5.63 12.36
C GLY A 273 13.37 6.18 12.99
N LEU A 274 13.12 7.48 12.82
CA LEU A 274 11.95 8.17 13.40
C LEU A 274 10.62 7.62 12.87
N ILE A 275 10.52 7.35 11.57
CA ILE A 275 9.33 6.73 10.97
C ILE A 275 9.15 5.32 11.53
N GLY A 276 10.23 4.54 11.63
CA GLY A 276 10.20 3.20 12.20
C GLY A 276 9.64 3.19 13.62
N GLU A 277 10.18 4.04 14.49
CA GLU A 277 9.74 4.20 15.88
C GLU A 277 8.26 4.63 15.96
N HIS A 278 7.84 5.58 15.12
CA HIS A 278 6.46 6.05 15.07
C HIS A 278 5.48 4.95 14.66
N LEU A 279 5.83 4.15 13.66
CA LEU A 279 4.99 3.05 13.19
C LEU A 279 4.87 1.91 14.21
N GLU A 280 5.91 1.68 15.03
CA GLU A 280 5.89 0.69 16.11
C GLU A 280 4.98 1.09 17.30
N GLY A 281 4.59 2.37 17.43
CA GLY A 281 3.93 2.94 18.62
C GLY A 281 2.38 2.89 18.73
N LYS A 282 1.61 2.35 17.77
CA LYS A 282 0.12 2.47 17.71
C LYS A 282 -0.68 1.27 18.33
N VAL A 283 -1.58 1.39 19.37
CA VAL A 283 -2.53 0.31 19.92
C VAL A 283 -3.89 0.79 20.61
N HIS A 284 -4.98 -0.05 20.70
CA HIS A 284 -6.38 0.17 21.24
C HIS A 284 -6.94 -0.89 22.32
N GLY A 285 -7.82 -0.53 23.34
CA GLY A 285 -8.82 -1.36 24.18
C GLY A 285 -8.67 -1.59 25.76
N THR A 286 -9.73 -1.64 26.66
CA THR A 286 -9.67 -1.87 28.20
C THR A 286 -10.61 -2.93 28.95
N GLU A 287 -10.96 -2.84 30.29
CA GLU A 287 -11.35 -3.92 31.33
C GLU A 287 -12.78 -3.97 32.01
N SER A 288 -13.17 -5.17 32.57
CA SER A 288 -14.49 -5.63 33.15
C SER A 288 -14.51 -6.02 34.64
N VAL A 289 -15.73 -6.19 35.20
CA VAL A 289 -16.05 -6.56 36.60
C VAL A 289 -15.89 -8.05 36.93
N THR A 290 -15.99 -8.97 35.96
CA THR A 290 -16.01 -10.44 36.22
C THR A 290 -14.81 -11.21 35.66
N GLU A 291 -14.09 -10.64 34.70
CA GLU A 291 -12.86 -11.20 34.14
C GLU A 291 -11.80 -10.09 34.02
N GLU A 292 -10.59 -10.36 34.50
CA GLU A 292 -9.45 -9.46 34.28
C GLU A 292 -9.02 -9.50 32.81
N ASN A 293 -8.88 -8.33 32.18
CA ASN A 293 -8.26 -8.23 30.87
C ASN A 293 -6.74 -8.44 31.06
N PRO A 294 -6.16 -9.53 30.51
CA PRO A 294 -4.77 -9.86 30.76
C PRO A 294 -3.80 -8.78 30.24
N VAL A 295 -4.20 -7.98 29.25
CA VAL A 295 -3.39 -6.85 28.77
C VAL A 295 -3.43 -5.70 29.79
N LEU A 296 -4.60 -5.34 30.31
CA LEU A 296 -4.70 -4.25 31.28
C LEU A 296 -4.09 -4.62 32.64
N THR A 297 -4.13 -5.89 33.05
CA THR A 297 -3.39 -6.39 34.21
C THR A 297 -1.88 -6.10 34.07
N LEU A 298 -1.32 -6.30 32.87
CA LEU A 298 0.09 -6.00 32.60
C LEU A 298 0.36 -4.49 32.51
N VAL A 299 -0.53 -3.72 31.88
CA VAL A 299 -0.45 -2.25 31.85
C VAL A 299 -0.41 -1.68 33.28
N LYS A 300 -1.26 -2.20 34.19
CA LYS A 300 -1.24 -1.85 35.62
C LYS A 300 0.05 -2.31 36.31
N LYS A 301 0.49 -3.55 36.08
CA LYS A 301 1.73 -4.11 36.65
C LYS A 301 2.95 -3.25 36.36
N HIS A 302 3.04 -2.68 35.16
CA HIS A 302 4.15 -1.84 34.73
C HIS A 302 3.89 -0.33 34.88
N ASN A 303 2.80 0.02 35.58
CA ASN A 303 2.41 1.38 35.92
C ASN A 303 2.33 2.29 34.69
N LEU A 304 1.75 1.82 33.59
CA LEU A 304 1.55 2.65 32.41
C LEU A 304 0.48 3.72 32.69
N ILE A 305 0.83 4.97 32.43
CA ILE A 305 -0.07 6.12 32.55
C ILE A 305 -1.17 6.02 31.50
N ASN A 306 -2.41 6.01 31.96
CA ASN A 306 -3.60 5.98 31.11
C ASN A 306 -4.76 6.72 31.78
N THR A 307 -5.76 7.10 30.99
CA THR A 307 -6.94 7.82 31.49
C THR A 307 -8.21 7.29 30.84
N PRO A 308 -9.30 7.06 31.61
CA PRO A 308 -10.58 6.64 31.05
C PRO A 308 -11.12 7.64 30.02
N SER A 309 -11.52 7.13 28.87
CA SER A 309 -12.21 7.87 27.82
C SER A 309 -13.66 8.10 28.22
N ASN A 310 -14.09 9.36 28.24
CA ASN A 310 -15.46 9.74 28.56
C ASN A 310 -16.27 9.98 27.28
N PHE A 311 -16.91 8.92 26.78
CA PHE A 311 -17.75 9.01 25.58
C PHE A 311 -19.08 9.75 25.81
N SER A 312 -19.52 9.91 27.06
CA SER A 312 -20.68 10.73 27.42
C SER A 312 -20.41 12.23 27.33
N ASN A 313 -19.13 12.63 27.24
CA ASN A 313 -18.68 14.00 27.04
C ASN A 313 -17.92 14.14 25.72
N ALA A 314 -18.55 13.71 24.63
CA ALA A 314 -18.03 13.88 23.28
C ALA A 314 -18.48 15.22 22.68
N THR A 315 -17.74 15.74 21.71
CA THR A 315 -18.20 16.84 20.85
C THR A 315 -18.03 16.41 19.41
N ALA A 316 -19.11 16.49 18.63
CA ALA A 316 -19.09 16.14 17.21
C ALA A 316 -19.21 17.41 16.37
N PHE A 317 -18.55 17.41 15.22
CA PHE A 317 -18.59 18.49 14.24
C PHE A 317 -18.92 17.91 12.87
N ASN A 318 -19.70 18.63 12.08
CA ASN A 318 -19.76 18.42 10.63
C ASN A 318 -18.83 19.44 9.93
N GLU A 319 -18.92 19.54 8.61
CA GLU A 319 -18.13 20.48 7.81
C GLU A 319 -18.31 21.96 8.18
N ASN A 320 -19.44 22.35 8.79
CA ASN A 320 -19.81 23.74 9.01
C ASN A 320 -20.07 24.10 10.49
N ASP A 321 -20.51 23.15 11.31
CA ASP A 321 -21.06 23.40 12.64
C ASP A 321 -20.79 22.25 13.63
N GLN A 322 -20.84 22.60 14.92
CA GLN A 322 -20.92 21.62 16.01
C GLN A 322 -22.30 20.95 16.01
N LEU A 323 -22.31 19.61 16.09
CA LEU A 323 -23.54 18.80 16.12
C LEU A 323 -24.05 18.60 17.55
N PHE A 324 -25.37 18.55 17.70
CA PHE A 324 -26.00 18.07 18.94
C PHE A 324 -25.78 16.55 19.09
N LEU A 325 -25.27 16.13 20.25
CA LEU A 325 -24.99 14.72 20.55
C LEU A 325 -26.21 13.81 20.38
N SER A 326 -27.42 14.29 20.67
CA SER A 326 -28.66 13.53 20.50
C SER A 326 -28.88 13.02 19.07
N ASN A 327 -28.47 13.80 18.06
CA ASN A 327 -28.61 13.41 16.65
C ASN A 327 -27.62 12.31 16.27
N LEU A 328 -26.44 12.32 16.90
CA LEU A 328 -25.44 11.27 16.74
C LEU A 328 -25.92 9.99 17.42
N THR A 329 -26.37 10.08 18.67
CA THR A 329 -26.88 8.95 19.45
C THR A 329 -28.04 8.25 18.75
N GLY A 330 -29.03 8.99 18.24
CA GLY A 330 -30.16 8.38 17.53
C GLY A 330 -29.75 7.60 16.26
N LYS A 331 -28.76 8.10 15.50
CA LYS A 331 -28.23 7.38 14.33
C LYS A 331 -27.40 6.16 14.71
N VAL A 332 -26.67 6.22 15.82
CA VAL A 332 -25.94 5.07 16.37
C VAL A 332 -26.92 3.98 16.80
N GLU A 333 -28.03 4.35 17.45
CA GLU A 333 -29.09 3.42 17.86
C GLU A 333 -29.75 2.75 16.64
N GLU A 334 -30.15 3.54 15.62
CA GLU A 334 -30.74 3.02 14.38
C GLU A 334 -29.79 2.05 13.63
N LEU A 335 -28.49 2.39 13.59
CA LEU A 335 -27.46 1.52 13.03
C LEU A 335 -27.33 0.23 13.86
N SER A 336 -27.35 0.33 15.19
CA SER A 336 -27.23 -0.82 16.07
C SER A 336 -28.41 -1.78 15.93
N GLU A 337 -29.64 -1.27 15.81
CA GLU A 337 -30.83 -2.10 15.53
C GLU A 337 -30.71 -2.81 14.18
N SER A 338 -30.17 -2.13 13.17
CA SER A 338 -29.93 -2.70 11.84
C SER A 338 -28.86 -3.80 11.90
N TYR A 339 -27.86 -3.63 12.76
CA TYR A 339 -26.84 -4.64 13.04
C TYR A 339 -27.42 -5.91 13.67
N GLU A 340 -28.31 -5.77 14.66
CA GLU A 340 -28.98 -6.91 15.29
C GLU A 340 -29.84 -7.69 14.29
N LYS A 341 -30.54 -6.99 13.39
CA LYS A 341 -31.34 -7.63 12.32
C LYS A 341 -30.47 -8.37 11.29
N ALA A 342 -29.25 -7.89 11.05
CA ALA A 342 -28.28 -8.53 10.16
C ALA A 342 -27.55 -9.72 10.81
N ALA A 343 -27.65 -9.89 12.13
CA ALA A 343 -27.00 -10.99 12.85
C ALA A 343 -27.59 -12.36 12.45
N ASN A 344 -26.75 -13.42 12.46
CA ASN A 344 -27.09 -14.79 12.08
C ASN A 344 -27.43 -15.06 10.60
N GLN A 345 -27.11 -14.12 9.69
CA GLN A 345 -27.15 -14.36 8.24
C GLN A 345 -25.77 -14.79 7.71
N GLN A 346 -25.74 -15.38 6.50
CA GLN A 346 -24.49 -15.68 5.80
C GLN A 346 -23.60 -14.44 5.71
N ASP A 347 -22.30 -14.58 5.95
CA ASP A 347 -21.40 -13.42 6.02
C ASP A 347 -21.33 -12.67 4.68
N HIS A 348 -21.42 -11.34 4.77
CA HIS A 348 -21.39 -10.39 3.66
C HIS A 348 -20.46 -9.23 4.02
N SER A 349 -20.23 -8.31 3.07
CA SER A 349 -19.70 -7.00 3.47
C SER A 349 -20.67 -6.33 4.45
N ALA A 350 -20.14 -5.61 5.43
CA ALA A 350 -20.93 -4.87 6.40
C ALA A 350 -21.89 -3.88 5.71
N ARG A 351 -21.48 -3.30 4.57
CA ARG A 351 -22.33 -2.47 3.71
C ARG A 351 -23.54 -3.22 3.18
N SER A 352 -23.35 -4.42 2.64
CA SER A 352 -24.42 -5.23 2.05
C SER A 352 -25.36 -5.75 3.14
N GLY A 353 -24.82 -6.26 4.25
CA GLY A 353 -25.60 -6.75 5.38
C GLY A 353 -26.52 -5.69 5.96
N LEU A 354 -25.96 -4.50 6.22
CA LEU A 354 -26.72 -3.37 6.72
C LEU A 354 -27.77 -2.87 5.74
N ALA A 355 -27.48 -2.85 4.44
CA ALA A 355 -28.46 -2.47 3.42
C ALA A 355 -29.64 -3.44 3.35
N ILE A 356 -29.41 -4.75 3.57
CA ILE A 356 -30.46 -5.77 3.68
C ILE A 356 -31.29 -5.53 4.95
N ALA A 357 -30.64 -5.18 6.05
CA ALA A 357 -31.28 -4.87 7.33
C ALA A 357 -31.98 -3.50 7.40
N GLY A 358 -31.94 -2.72 6.30
CA GLY A 358 -32.65 -1.45 6.16
C GLY A 358 -31.79 -0.20 6.31
N TRP A 359 -30.53 -0.32 6.74
CA TRP A 359 -29.62 0.80 6.87
C TRP A 359 -28.96 1.16 5.54
N LYS A 360 -29.43 2.24 4.92
CA LYS A 360 -28.96 2.74 3.62
C LYS A 360 -28.58 4.22 3.76
N PRO A 361 -27.35 4.55 4.17
CA PRO A 361 -26.97 5.93 4.48
C PRO A 361 -26.91 6.83 3.24
N GLY A 362 -26.98 6.29 2.02
CA GLY A 362 -27.10 7.08 0.79
C GLY A 362 -26.04 8.18 0.71
N SER A 363 -26.46 9.42 0.50
CA SER A 363 -25.63 10.63 0.52
C SER A 363 -25.64 11.38 1.86
N ASP A 364 -26.20 10.81 2.94
CA ASP A 364 -26.20 11.42 4.28
C ASP A 364 -24.79 11.26 4.91
N PRO A 365 -24.01 12.36 5.03
CA PRO A 365 -22.63 12.28 5.50
C PRO A 365 -22.53 11.85 6.95
N LEU A 366 -23.51 12.21 7.78
CA LEU A 366 -23.53 11.84 9.20
C LEU A 366 -23.83 10.34 9.35
N ALA A 367 -24.78 9.81 8.57
CA ALA A 367 -25.06 8.37 8.57
C ALA A 367 -23.86 7.57 8.02
N GLN A 368 -23.15 8.08 7.02
CA GLN A 368 -21.90 7.45 6.55
C GLN A 368 -20.79 7.48 7.59
N ALA A 369 -20.61 8.61 8.28
CA ALA A 369 -19.60 8.76 9.33
C ALA A 369 -19.89 7.85 10.53
N VAL A 370 -21.15 7.80 11.00
CA VAL A 370 -21.60 6.89 12.06
C VAL A 370 -21.37 5.44 11.64
N GLN A 371 -21.76 5.07 10.42
CA GLN A 371 -21.51 3.73 9.89
C GLN A 371 -20.01 3.42 9.83
N TRP A 372 -19.16 4.36 9.43
CA TRP A 372 -17.72 4.13 9.43
C TRP A 372 -17.18 3.92 10.84
N SER A 373 -17.50 4.84 11.76
CA SER A 373 -17.00 4.82 13.13
C SER A 373 -17.49 3.63 13.94
N SER A 374 -18.68 3.11 13.68
CA SER A 374 -19.27 2.02 14.47
C SER A 374 -18.89 0.63 13.98
N ILE A 375 -18.43 0.50 12.73
CA ILE A 375 -18.11 -0.80 12.11
C ILE A 375 -16.62 -1.07 12.17
N ASP A 376 -15.83 -0.03 11.92
CA ASP A 376 -14.44 -0.20 11.56
C ASP A 376 -13.51 0.85 12.20
N PHE A 377 -13.81 1.19 13.45
CA PHE A 377 -12.87 1.94 14.27
C PHE A 377 -11.57 1.15 14.54
N GLU A 378 -11.61 -0.18 14.36
CA GLU A 378 -10.61 -1.12 14.84
C GLU A 378 -9.72 -1.68 13.73
N TYR A 379 -10.25 -1.84 12.50
CA TYR A 379 -9.53 -2.40 11.35
C TYR A 379 -9.23 -1.37 10.26
N ALA A 380 -9.66 -0.11 10.43
CA ALA A 380 -9.50 1.01 9.51
C ALA A 380 -9.90 0.72 8.05
N ASN A 381 -10.86 -0.18 7.83
CA ASN A 381 -11.37 -0.52 6.50
C ASN A 381 -12.77 0.08 6.23
N PRO A 382 -13.16 0.23 4.95
CA PRO A 382 -14.50 0.68 4.62
C PRO A 382 -15.54 -0.42 4.85
N PRO A 383 -16.81 -0.08 5.20
CA PRO A 383 -17.87 -1.07 5.39
C PRO A 383 -18.10 -2.02 4.20
N LYS A 384 -17.68 -1.63 2.98
CA LYS A 384 -17.73 -2.48 1.78
C LYS A 384 -16.66 -3.59 1.75
N LYS A 385 -15.60 -3.45 2.55
CA LYS A 385 -14.47 -4.38 2.69
C LYS A 385 -14.45 -5.09 4.05
N THR A 386 -15.14 -4.56 5.04
CA THR A 386 -15.27 -5.18 6.37
C THR A 386 -16.34 -6.27 6.34
N SER A 387 -16.06 -7.44 6.92
CA SER A 387 -17.07 -8.48 7.15
C SER A 387 -18.16 -7.95 8.08
N GLN A 388 -19.42 -8.30 7.85
CA GLN A 388 -20.51 -7.88 8.73
C GLN A 388 -20.42 -8.54 10.12
N GLN A 389 -19.81 -9.73 10.20
CA GLN A 389 -19.72 -10.52 11.43
C GLN A 389 -18.44 -10.27 12.24
N SER A 390 -17.34 -9.91 11.59
CA SER A 390 -16.03 -9.80 12.26
C SER A 390 -15.97 -8.71 13.35
N PRO A 391 -16.52 -7.49 13.15
CA PRO A 391 -16.61 -6.49 14.22
C PRO A 391 -17.46 -6.94 15.40
N VAL A 392 -18.54 -7.69 15.15
CA VAL A 392 -19.38 -8.27 16.21
C VAL A 392 -18.60 -9.30 17.02
N PHE A 393 -17.85 -10.16 16.36
CA PHE A 393 -16.96 -11.09 17.05
C PHE A 393 -15.88 -10.36 17.86
N ASN A 394 -15.29 -9.31 17.30
CA ASN A 394 -14.29 -8.49 17.99
C ASN A 394 -14.89 -7.86 19.23
N ALA A 395 -15.96 -7.08 19.09
CA ALA A 395 -16.68 -6.45 20.20
C ALA A 395 -17.13 -7.47 21.26
N ASN A 396 -17.60 -8.64 20.85
CA ASN A 396 -18.02 -9.70 21.79
C ASN A 396 -16.83 -10.31 22.56
N THR A 397 -15.69 -10.47 21.90
CA THR A 397 -14.50 -11.07 22.52
C THR A 397 -13.57 -10.06 23.19
N SER A 398 -13.84 -8.76 23.01
CA SER A 398 -13.18 -7.64 23.65
C SER A 398 -14.10 -6.88 24.62
N PHE A 399 -14.86 -5.90 24.14
CA PHE A 399 -15.70 -4.99 24.91
C PHE A 399 -16.81 -5.68 25.72
N GLN A 400 -17.57 -6.59 25.14
CA GLN A 400 -18.66 -7.25 25.87
C GLN A 400 -18.12 -8.28 26.88
N ARG A 401 -16.96 -8.87 26.58
CA ARG A 401 -16.28 -9.79 27.48
C ARG A 401 -15.65 -9.05 28.66
N TRP A 402 -14.89 -8.01 28.36
CA TRP A 402 -14.19 -7.20 29.34
C TRP A 402 -14.77 -5.81 29.56
N ALA A 403 -16.06 -5.53 29.42
CA ALA A 403 -16.66 -4.21 29.65
C ALA A 403 -16.35 -3.09 28.65
N ASP A 404 -17.27 -2.14 28.71
CA ASP A 404 -17.57 -1.04 27.81
C ASP A 404 -16.72 0.22 28.05
N LYS A 405 -15.65 0.09 28.83
CA LYS A 405 -14.74 1.19 29.15
C LYS A 405 -13.55 1.15 28.20
N ASN A 406 -13.07 2.33 27.84
CA ASN A 406 -11.79 2.52 27.16
C ASN A 406 -10.91 3.43 28.01
N ASN A 407 -9.61 3.17 28.04
CA ASN A 407 -8.62 4.15 28.50
C ASN A 407 -7.73 4.52 27.32
N LEU A 408 -7.41 5.81 27.24
CA LEU A 408 -6.32 6.30 26.42
C LEU A 408 -5.02 6.10 27.20
N VAL A 409 -4.10 5.29 26.68
CA VAL A 409 -2.74 5.19 27.22
C VAL A 409 -1.92 6.34 26.64
N HIS A 410 -1.39 7.18 27.52
CA HIS A 410 -0.58 8.36 27.16
C HIS A 410 0.76 8.38 27.90
N ASP A 411 1.20 7.20 28.34
CA ASP A 411 2.52 7.01 28.92
C ASP A 411 3.62 7.33 27.91
N ALA A 412 4.56 8.20 28.29
CA ALA A 412 5.67 8.62 27.44
C ALA A 412 6.59 7.47 27.01
N ARG A 413 6.59 6.33 27.73
CA ARG A 413 7.35 5.13 27.35
C ARG A 413 6.69 4.32 26.23
N GLY A 414 5.44 4.62 25.90
CA GLY A 414 4.65 3.93 24.89
C GLY A 414 3.94 2.66 25.40
N PHE A 415 2.89 2.25 24.69
CA PHE A 415 2.04 1.13 25.09
C PHE A 415 2.79 -0.22 25.18
N ALA A 416 3.79 -0.44 24.32
CA ALA A 416 4.56 -1.69 24.30
C ALA A 416 5.36 -1.97 25.58
N THR A 417 5.53 -0.96 26.46
CA THR A 417 6.28 -1.06 27.71
C THR A 417 5.87 -2.26 28.56
N TYR A 418 4.57 -2.56 28.68
CA TYR A 418 4.13 -3.67 29.51
C TYR A 418 4.70 -5.01 29.01
N LEU A 419 4.80 -5.19 27.69
CA LEU A 419 5.29 -6.43 27.10
C LEU A 419 6.82 -6.51 27.17
N GLN A 420 7.51 -5.37 27.03
CA GLN A 420 8.96 -5.29 27.16
C GLN A 420 9.42 -5.63 28.58
N GLU A 421 8.73 -5.11 29.60
CA GLU A 421 9.06 -5.36 31.00
C GLU A 421 8.75 -6.82 31.41
N GLU A 422 7.65 -7.41 30.91
CA GLU A 422 7.42 -8.85 31.11
C GLU A 422 8.50 -9.71 30.44
N ALA A 423 8.97 -9.31 29.26
CA ALA A 423 10.06 -10.01 28.59
C ALA A 423 11.38 -9.90 29.37
N LYS A 424 11.71 -8.72 29.93
CA LYS A 424 12.91 -8.54 30.78
C LYS A 424 12.91 -9.45 32.01
N ALA A 425 11.76 -9.71 32.61
CA ALA A 425 11.66 -10.62 33.77
C ALA A 425 11.98 -12.08 33.42
N LEU A 426 11.89 -12.45 32.13
CA LEU A 426 12.12 -13.80 31.62
C LEU A 426 13.50 -13.97 30.95
N LEU A 427 14.23 -12.88 30.70
CA LEU A 427 15.47 -12.85 29.93
C LEU A 427 16.64 -12.34 30.81
N GLU A 428 17.83 -12.91 30.67
CA GLU A 428 19.02 -12.46 31.40
C GLU A 428 19.46 -11.04 30.95
N LYS A 429 20.10 -10.30 31.86
CA LYS A 429 20.14 -8.82 31.98
C LYS A 429 20.61 -7.95 30.80
N ASN A 430 20.97 -8.49 29.63
CA ASN A 430 21.57 -7.72 28.53
C ASN A 430 20.92 -7.97 27.16
N ILE A 431 19.60 -8.09 27.08
CA ILE A 431 18.89 -8.24 25.80
C ILE A 431 17.99 -7.02 25.57
N GLN A 432 18.28 -6.22 24.54
CA GLN A 432 17.34 -5.22 24.04
C GLN A 432 16.18 -5.91 23.35
N VAL A 433 14.99 -5.86 23.97
CA VAL A 433 13.80 -6.53 23.45
C VAL A 433 13.12 -5.64 22.40
N LYS A 434 13.42 -5.88 21.11
CA LYS A 434 12.54 -5.43 20.01
C LYS A 434 11.42 -6.44 19.84
N LEU A 435 10.18 -5.97 19.98
CA LEU A 435 8.98 -6.80 19.98
C LEU A 435 8.40 -6.89 18.57
N LEU A 436 8.48 -8.07 17.95
CA LEU A 436 7.64 -8.41 16.79
C LEU A 436 6.60 -9.44 17.25
N LEU A 437 5.32 -9.04 17.29
CA LEU A 437 4.23 -9.96 17.57
C LEU A 437 3.99 -10.84 16.34
N GLU A 438 4.49 -12.08 16.36
CA GLU A 438 4.36 -13.00 15.22
C GLU A 438 2.93 -13.52 15.06
N THR A 439 2.29 -13.88 16.17
CA THR A 439 0.90 -14.35 16.18
C THR A 439 0.23 -14.04 17.51
N CYS A 440 -1.02 -13.57 17.45
CA CYS A 440 -1.91 -13.53 18.61
C CYS A 440 -3.01 -14.57 18.41
N LYS A 441 -3.03 -15.60 19.26
CA LYS A 441 -4.10 -16.62 19.25
C LYS A 441 -4.99 -16.45 20.46
N TRP A 442 -6.24 -16.10 20.19
CA TRP A 442 -7.30 -16.04 21.18
C TRP A 442 -7.93 -17.42 21.35
N ARG A 443 -7.95 -17.93 22.58
CA ARG A 443 -8.85 -19.01 23.00
C ARG A 443 -9.76 -18.47 24.09
N THR A 444 -10.92 -19.10 24.26
CA THR A 444 -11.97 -18.71 25.21
C THR A 444 -11.47 -18.38 26.61
N THR A 445 -10.34 -18.92 27.08
CA THR A 445 -9.78 -18.65 28.42
C THR A 445 -8.32 -18.19 28.42
N ARG A 446 -7.66 -18.05 27.26
CA ARG A 446 -6.22 -17.73 27.20
C ARG A 446 -5.89 -16.94 25.94
N VAL A 447 -5.05 -15.93 26.13
CA VAL A 447 -4.34 -15.25 25.04
C VAL A 447 -2.96 -15.89 24.93
N ARG A 448 -2.60 -16.35 23.74
CA ARG A 448 -1.22 -16.78 23.45
C ARG A 448 -0.60 -15.79 22.49
N LEU A 449 0.32 -14.98 23.00
CA LEU A 449 1.18 -14.11 22.23
C LEU A 449 2.45 -14.90 21.88
N ARG A 450 2.77 -14.98 20.60
CA ARG A 450 4.08 -15.45 20.14
C ARG A 450 4.88 -14.23 19.73
N VAL A 451 5.97 -13.98 20.44
CA VAL A 451 6.81 -12.81 20.24
C VAL A 451 8.19 -13.29 19.82
N ARG A 452 8.72 -12.74 18.72
CA ARG A 452 10.11 -12.96 18.33
C ARG A 452 10.98 -11.96 19.09
N LEU A 453 11.97 -12.48 19.81
CA LEU A 453 12.92 -11.69 20.60
C LEU A 453 14.25 -11.67 19.86
N TRP A 454 14.88 -10.51 19.76
CA TRP A 454 16.22 -10.35 19.19
C TRP A 454 17.19 -9.94 20.30
N SER A 455 18.42 -10.47 20.24
CA SER A 455 19.53 -10.08 21.11
C SER A 455 20.57 -9.39 20.25
N SER A 456 20.76 -8.08 20.44
CA SER A 456 21.95 -7.39 19.96
C SER A 456 23.09 -7.66 20.95
N VAL A 457 24.01 -8.55 20.59
CA VAL A 457 25.36 -8.56 21.18
C VAL A 457 26.24 -7.66 20.34
#